data_AF-A0A256ZEU0-F1
#
_entry.id   AF-A0A256ZEU0-F1
#
_cell.length_a   1.000
_cell.length_b   1.000
_cell.length_c   1.000
_cell.angle_alpha   90.00
_cell.angle_beta   90.00
_cell.angle_gamma   90.00
#
_symmetry.space_group_name_H-M   'P 1'
#
loop_
_entity.id
_entity.type
_entity.pdbx_description
1 polymer ?
#
loop_
_entity_poly.entity_id
_entity_poly.type
_entity_poly.pdbx_seq_one_letter_code
_entity_poly.pdbx_strand_id
1 'polypeptide(L)' 'GLVLTAYALLKRRARPSRDEIAKAIEGNLCRCTGYRKIIDAVAEAASQLSN' A
#
# COMPACT_ATOMS: atom_id res chain seq x y z
N GLY A 1 2.12 -1.75 -11.60
CA GLY A 1 0.91 -2.09 -10.84
C GLY A 1 0.96 -1.55 -9.42
N LEU A 2 1.84 -2.12 -8.59
CA LEU A 2 1.92 -1.86 -7.14
C LEU A 2 1.93 -0.37 -6.74
N VAL A 3 2.87 0.42 -7.27
CA VAL A 3 2.99 1.84 -6.92
C VAL A 3 1.73 2.63 -7.29
N LEU A 4 1.17 2.41 -8.48
CA LEU A 4 -0.06 3.09 -8.92
C LEU A 4 -1.27 2.68 -8.09
N THR A 5 -1.34 1.40 -7.68
CA THR A 5 -2.39 0.88 -6.81
C THR A 5 -2.31 1.50 -5.42
N ALA A 6 -1.11 1.55 -4.84
CA ALA A 6 -0.86 2.21 -3.56
C ALA A 6 -1.17 3.72 -3.63
N TYR A 7 -0.75 4.40 -4.69
CA TYR A 7 -1.08 5.81 -4.93
C TYR A 7 -2.59 6.03 -4.97
N ALA A 8 -3.33 5.22 -5.74
CA ALA A 8 -4.78 5.32 -5.85
C ALA A 8 -5.48 5.09 -4.50
N LEU A 9 -5.00 4.14 -3.69
CA LEU A 9 -5.47 3.91 -2.33
C LEU A 9 -5.25 5.15 -1.46
N LEU A 10 -4.02 5.65 -1.39
CA LEU A 10 -3.65 6.77 -0.51
C LEU A 10 -4.35 8.08 -0.90
N LYS A 11 -4.63 8.28 -2.19
CA LYS A 11 -5.44 9.41 -2.67
C LYS A 11 -6.89 9.38 -2.19
N ARG A 12 -7.46 8.18 -1.99
CA ARG A 12 -8.84 8.00 -1.50
C ARG A 12 -8.93 7.92 0.02
N ARG A 13 -7.88 7.41 0.67
CA ARG A 13 -7.82 7.07 2.10
C ARG A 13 -6.42 7.41 2.59
N ALA A 14 -6.27 8.57 3.24
CA ALA A 14 -4.96 9.05 3.72
C ALA A 14 -4.36 8.16 4.82
N ARG A 15 -5.19 7.46 5.60
CA ARG A 15 -4.78 6.55 6.68
C ARG A 15 -5.44 5.17 6.55
N PRO A 16 -4.99 4.32 5.61
CA PRO A 16 -5.46 2.96 5.50
C PRO A 16 -4.82 2.07 6.57
N SER A 17 -5.56 1.08 7.04
CA SER A 17 -5.03 -0.01 7.84
C SER A 17 -4.19 -0.96 6.97
N ARG A 18 -3.38 -1.80 7.61
CA ARG A 18 -2.56 -2.80 6.90
C ARG A 18 -3.40 -3.79 6.09
N ASP A 19 -4.57 -4.17 6.59
CA ASP A 19 -5.47 -5.09 5.88
C ASP A 19 -6.05 -4.45 4.62
N GLU A 20 -6.35 -3.14 4.65
CA GLU A 20 -6.82 -2.40 3.48
C GLU A 20 -5.71 -2.21 2.46
N ILE A 21 -4.47 -2.00 2.90
CA ILE A 21 -3.30 -1.98 2.03
C ILE A 21 -3.13 -3.34 1.34
N ALA A 22 -3.19 -4.43 2.11
CA ALA A 22 -3.08 -5.79 1.60
C ALA A 22 -4.19 -6.10 0.57
N LYS A 23 -5.43 -5.72 0.90
CA LYS A 23 -6.59 -5.89 0.02
C LYS A 23 -6.43 -5.10 -1.27
N ALA A 24 -5.96 -3.86 -1.20
CA ALA A 24 -5.77 -3.02 -2.38
C ALA A 24 -4.75 -3.62 -3.35
N ILE A 25 -3.69 -4.24 -2.85
CA ILE A 25 -2.61 -4.78 -3.69
C ILE A 25 -2.83 -6.23 -4.13
N GLU A 26 -3.91 -6.91 -3.73
CA GLU A 26 -4.12 -8.35 -3.99
C GLU A 26 -4.09 -8.72 -5.48
N GLY A 27 -4.53 -7.81 -6.36
CA GLY A 27 -4.48 -7.98 -7.81
C GLY A 27 -3.10 -7.76 -8.44
N ASN A 28 -2.08 -7.41 -7.65
CA ASN A 28 -0.73 -7.16 -8.13
C ASN A 28 0.21 -8.29 -7.68
N LEU A 29 0.40 -9.29 -8.54
CA LEU A 29 1.30 -10.40 -8.25
C LEU A 29 2.75 -9.94 -8.05
N CYS A 30 3.37 -10.40 -6.96
CA CYS A 30 4.78 -10.19 -6.67
C CYS A 30 5.43 -11.51 -6.26
N ARG A 31 6.58 -11.85 -6.87
CA ARG A 31 7.30 -13.10 -6.59
C ARG A 31 8.47 -12.95 -5.63
N CYS A 32 8.99 -11.74 -5.43
CA CYS A 32 10.25 -11.54 -4.71
C CYS A 32 10.06 -11.19 -3.23
N THR A 33 9.07 -10.37 -2.88
CA THR A 33 9.01 -9.71 -1.56
C THR A 33 8.14 -10.42 -0.54
N GLY A 34 7.28 -11.34 -0.98
CA GLY A 34 6.23 -11.92 -0.13
C GLY A 34 5.24 -10.88 0.43
N TYR A 35 5.09 -9.73 -0.23
CA TYR A 35 4.19 -8.61 0.09
C TYR A 35 4.44 -7.84 1.39
N ARG A 36 5.09 -8.42 2.41
CA ARG A 36 5.28 -7.76 3.72
C ARG A 36 5.97 -6.39 3.59
N LYS A 37 7.09 -6.32 2.87
CA LYS A 37 7.84 -5.07 2.66
C LYS A 37 7.08 -4.04 1.83
N ILE A 38 6.18 -4.46 0.96
CA ILE A 38 5.31 -3.55 0.19
C ILE A 38 4.28 -2.93 1.15
N ILE A 39 3.63 -3.74 1.99
CA ILE A 39 2.66 -3.25 2.96
C ILE A 39 3.31 -2.26 3.93
N ASP A 40 4.52 -2.56 4.40
CA ASP A 40 5.30 -1.67 5.27
C ASP A 40 5.57 -0.32 4.57
N ALA A 41 6.05 -0.34 3.32
CA ALA A 41 6.35 0.86 2.56
C ALA A 41 5.11 1.75 2.30
N VAL A 42 3.94 1.14 2.03
CA VAL A 42 2.70 1.90 1.85
C VAL A 42 2.21 2.50 3.16
N ALA A 43 2.32 1.78 4.28
CA ALA A 43 1.96 2.31 5.59
C ALA A 43 2.87 3.48 6.01
N GLU A 44 4.17 3.38 5.71
CA GLU A 44 5.12 4.47 5.93
C GLU A 44 4.76 5.70 5.09
N ALA A 45 4.50 5.51 3.78
CA ALA A 45 4.07 6.58 2.90
C ALA A 45 2.77 7.26 3.38
N ALA A 46 1.81 6.49 3.89
CA ALA A 46 0.58 7.03 4.48
C ALA A 46 0.86 7.96 5.67
N SER A 47 1.83 7.58 6.52
CA SER A 47 2.25 8.41 7.65
C SER A 47 2.87 9.73 7.18
N GLN A 48 3.76 9.67 6.19
CA GLN A 48 4.46 10.84 5.65
C GLN A 48 3.54 11.84 4.96
N LEU A 49 2.48 11.37 4.29
CA LEU A 49 1.48 12.23 3.63
C LEU A 49 0.51 12.91 4.59
N SER A 50 0.48 12.48 5.86
CA SER A 50 -0.41 13.04 6.89
C SER A 50 0.28 14.04 7.83
N ASN A 51 1.55 14.35 7.56
CA ASN A 51 2.31 15.46 8.14
C ASN A 51 2.20 16.69 7.24
#